data_AF-A0A7V3N5C5-F1
#
_entry.id   AF-A0A7V3N5C5-F1
#
_cell.length_a   1.000
_cell.length_b   1.000
_cell.length_c   1.000
_cell.angle_alpha   90.00
_cell.angle_beta   90.00
_cell.angle_gamma   90.00
#
_symmetry.space_group_name_H-M   'P 1'
#
loop_
_entity.id
_entity.type
_entity.pdbx_description
1 polymer ?
#
loop_
_entity_poly.entity_id
_entity_poly.type
_entity_poly.pdbx_seq_one_letter_code
_entity_poly.pdbx_strand_id
1 'polypeptide(L)'
;EEIVGVIDELLRSVPAYDLVLLLSEREKGIAGSLRAINPSVDCSEIAKALGGGGHQGAAAFLVVDGDLKEVEERALAQVREYQKKRLGIA
;
A
#
# COMPACT_ATOMS: atom_id res chain seq x y z
N GLU A 1 -14.95 -3.93 -7.13
CA GLU A 1 -14.86 -2.50 -7.49
C GLU A 1 -15.10 -1.56 -6.31
N GLU A 2 -16.02 -1.85 -5.38
CA GLU A 2 -16.38 -0.90 -4.29
C GLU A 2 -15.23 -0.40 -3.41
N ILE A 3 -14.26 -1.24 -3.03
CA ILE A 3 -13.23 -0.85 -2.05
C ILE A 3 -12.19 0.14 -2.62
N VAL A 4 -12.03 0.17 -3.96
CA VAL A 4 -11.10 1.12 -4.57
C VAL A 4 -11.64 2.55 -4.48
N GLY A 5 -12.96 2.76 -4.48
CA GLY A 5 -13.54 4.09 -4.26
C GLY A 5 -13.41 4.57 -2.81
N VAL A 6 -13.47 3.63 -1.86
CA VAL A 6 -13.36 3.93 -0.42
C VAL A 6 -12.00 4.53 -0.07
N ILE A 7 -10.91 4.09 -0.72
CA ILE A 7 -9.60 4.67 -0.43
C ILE A 7 -9.57 6.15 -0.79
N ASP A 8 -10.13 6.55 -1.94
CA ASP A 8 -10.15 7.94 -2.40
C ASP A 8 -11.03 8.84 -1.51
N GLU A 9 -12.07 8.29 -0.91
CA GLU A 9 -12.88 9.00 0.10
C GLU A 9 -12.17 9.15 1.44
N LEU A 10 -11.55 8.07 1.95
CA LEU A 10 -10.74 8.11 3.17
C LEU A 10 -9.61 9.13 3.04
N LEU A 11 -8.95 9.16 1.89
CA LEU A 11 -7.89 10.10 1.52
C LEU A 11 -8.34 11.57 1.64
N ARG A 12 -9.61 11.91 1.40
CA ARG A 12 -10.10 13.31 1.51
C ARG A 12 -10.26 13.78 2.95
N SER A 13 -10.32 12.86 3.92
CA SER A 13 -10.66 13.17 5.33
C SER A 13 -9.45 13.33 6.24
N VAL A 14 -8.27 12.86 5.84
CA VAL A 14 -7.06 12.88 6.68
C VAL A 14 -6.13 13.99 6.18
N PRO A 15 -5.79 15.01 6.97
CA PRO A 15 -4.76 15.97 6.56
C PRO A 15 -3.35 15.35 6.72
N ALA A 16 -2.42 15.77 5.86
CA ALA A 16 -0.98 15.57 6.01
C ALA A 16 -0.47 14.11 6.07
N TYR A 17 -0.77 13.33 5.03
CA TYR A 17 -0.14 12.01 4.82
C TYR A 17 0.45 11.93 3.39
N ASP A 18 1.52 11.15 3.23
CA ASP A 18 2.21 10.99 1.94
C ASP A 18 1.71 9.78 1.14
N LEU A 19 1.31 8.72 1.85
CA LEU A 19 0.96 7.40 1.35
C LEU A 19 -0.14 6.79 2.20
N VAL A 20 -1.07 6.07 1.57
CA VAL A 20 -2.03 5.18 2.24
C VAL A 20 -1.89 3.76 1.70
N LEU A 21 -1.97 2.80 2.61
CA LEU A 21 -2.12 1.38 2.33
C LEU A 21 -3.46 0.91 2.91
N LEU A 22 -4.30 0.30 2.09
CA LEU A 22 -5.51 -0.38 2.51
C LEU A 22 -5.35 -1.88 2.28
N LEU A 23 -5.49 -2.67 3.35
CA LEU A 23 -5.58 -4.12 3.27
C LEU A 23 -7.04 -4.54 3.31
N SER A 24 -7.39 -5.55 2.52
CA SER A 24 -8.75 -6.10 2.51
C SER A 24 -8.71 -7.58 2.24
N GLU A 25 -9.39 -8.34 3.09
CA GLU A 25 -9.68 -9.75 2.86
C GLU A 25 -10.60 -9.92 1.66
N ARG A 26 -10.26 -10.86 0.78
CA ARG A 26 -11.01 -11.28 -0.40
C ARG A 26 -11.09 -12.78 -0.43
N GLU A 27 -12.02 -13.32 -1.23
CA GLU A 27 -12.12 -14.78 -1.45
C GLU A 27 -10.80 -15.43 -1.89
N LYS A 28 -9.94 -14.69 -2.61
CA LYS A 28 -8.66 -15.18 -3.15
C LYS A 28 -7.44 -14.84 -2.29
N GLY A 29 -7.64 -14.31 -1.07
CA GLY A 29 -6.56 -13.88 -0.17
C GLY A 29 -6.60 -12.39 0.17
N ILE A 30 -5.46 -11.81 0.53
CA ILE A 30 -5.38 -10.43 1.04
C ILE A 30 -4.93 -9.48 -0.08
N ALA A 31 -5.79 -8.53 -0.43
CA ALA A 31 -5.47 -7.48 -1.38
C ALA A 31 -4.94 -6.23 -0.66
N GLY A 32 -3.82 -5.69 -1.14
CA GLY A 32 -3.27 -4.43 -0.68
C GLY A 32 -3.35 -3.36 -1.77
N SER A 33 -3.99 -2.24 -1.47
CA SER A 33 -4.10 -1.08 -2.36
C SER A 33 -3.29 0.09 -1.81
N LEU A 34 -2.42 0.66 -2.64
CA LEU A 34 -1.54 1.76 -2.29
C LEU A 34 -1.93 3.02 -3.08
N ARG A 35 -1.88 4.16 -2.41
CA ARG A 35 -2.09 5.49 -3.00
C ARG A 35 -1.11 6.49 -2.42
N ALA A 36 -0.40 7.19 -3.29
CA ALA A 36 0.46 8.29 -2.93
C ALA A 36 -0.23 9.61 -3.25
N ILE A 37 -0.18 10.54 -2.30
CA ILE A 37 -0.57 11.94 -2.51
C ILE A 37 0.65 12.79 -2.78
N ASN A 38 1.76 12.45 -2.13
CA ASN A 38 3.03 13.10 -2.34
C ASN A 38 3.71 12.53 -3.61
N PRO A 39 3.99 13.36 -4.64
CA PRO A 39 4.65 12.90 -5.86
C PRO A 39 6.04 12.29 -5.64
N SER A 40 6.69 12.54 -4.50
CA SER A 40 7.96 11.89 -4.15
C SER A 40 7.82 10.43 -3.72
N VAL A 41 6.60 9.94 -3.53
CA VAL A 41 6.34 8.53 -3.19
C VAL A 41 6.06 7.73 -4.45
N ASP A 42 6.74 6.60 -4.60
CA ASP A 42 6.51 5.59 -5.62
C ASP A 42 5.88 4.34 -4.99
N CYS A 43 4.56 4.22 -5.12
CA CYS A 43 3.80 3.06 -4.67
C CYS A 43 4.20 1.77 -5.41
N SER A 44 4.67 1.87 -6.65
CA SER A 44 5.01 0.71 -7.47
C SER A 44 6.20 -0.05 -6.89
N GLU A 45 7.15 0.63 -6.27
CA GLU A 45 8.29 -0.01 -5.59
C GLU A 45 7.84 -0.88 -4.42
N ILE A 46 6.96 -0.32 -3.57
CA ILE A 46 6.40 -1.04 -2.41
C ILE A 46 5.59 -2.25 -2.88
N ALA A 47 4.72 -2.05 -3.89
CA ALA A 47 3.89 -3.13 -4.43
C ALA A 47 4.73 -4.25 -5.05
N LYS A 48 5.77 -3.91 -5.83
CA LYS A 48 6.68 -4.90 -6.44
C LYS A 48 7.39 -5.75 -5.39
N ALA A 49 7.84 -5.14 -4.28
CA ALA A 49 8.45 -5.86 -3.17
C ALA A 49 7.51 -6.88 -2.49
N LEU A 50 6.20 -6.69 -2.66
CA LEU A 50 5.14 -7.58 -2.16
C LEU A 50 4.56 -8.49 -3.25
N GLY A 51 5.18 -8.56 -4.44
CA GLY A 51 4.74 -9.41 -5.56
C GLY A 51 3.62 -8.80 -6.42
N GLY A 52 3.34 -7.51 -6.26
CA GLY A 52 2.37 -6.75 -7.06
C GLY A 52 3.01 -5.81 -8.08
N GLY A 53 2.32 -4.72 -8.39
CA GLY A 53 2.78 -3.71 -9.35
C GLY A 53 1.82 -2.54 -9.50
N GLY A 54 2.09 -1.66 -10.46
CA GLY A 54 1.28 -0.47 -10.73
C GLY A 54 2.13 0.75 -11.12
N HIS A 55 1.61 1.93 -10.82
CA HIS A 55 2.24 3.22 -11.11
C HIS A 55 2.70 3.91 -9.83
N GLN A 56 3.52 4.95 -9.98
CA GLN A 56 4.06 5.75 -8.88
C GLN A 56 2.99 6.25 -7.90
N GLY A 57 1.90 6.83 -8.43
CA GLY A 57 0.80 7.35 -7.59
C GLY A 57 -0.16 6.29 -7.04
N ALA A 58 -0.18 5.08 -7.63
CA ALA A 58 -1.20 4.08 -7.36
C ALA A 58 -0.71 2.68 -7.77
N ALA A 59 -0.65 1.77 -6.80
CA ALA A 59 -0.20 0.40 -7.04
C ALA A 59 -0.99 -0.57 -6.15
N ALA A 60 -0.86 -1.87 -6.43
CA ALA A 60 -1.53 -2.90 -5.66
C ALA A 60 -0.76 -4.21 -5.65
N PHE A 61 -1.04 -5.05 -4.66
CA PHE A 61 -0.56 -6.43 -4.56
C PHE A 61 -1.67 -7.35 -4.06
N LEU A 62 -1.53 -8.65 -4.30
CA LEU A 62 -2.42 -9.69 -3.81
C LEU A 62 -1.57 -10.82 -3.23
N VAL A 63 -1.80 -11.17 -1.97
CA VAL A 63 -1.22 -12.36 -1.34
C VAL A 63 -2.28 -13.44 -1.32
N VAL A 64 -2.09 -14.47 -2.14
CA VAL A 64 -2.97 -15.64 -2.20
C VAL A 64 -2.76 -16.50 -0.96
N ASP A 65 -3.84 -17.03 -0.39
CA ASP A 65 -3.84 -17.90 0.79
C ASP A 65 -3.12 -17.34 2.03
N GLY A 66 -2.96 -16.02 2.12
CA GLY A 66 -2.32 -15.35 3.26
C GLY A 66 -3.30 -15.01 4.38
N ASP A 67 -2.82 -15.06 5.62
CA ASP A 67 -3.53 -14.51 6.78
C ASP A 67 -3.39 -12.98 6.83
N LEU A 68 -4.45 -12.27 7.23
CA LEU A 68 -4.45 -10.81 7.26
C LEU A 68 -3.32 -10.24 8.12
N LYS A 69 -3.05 -10.83 9.29
CA LYS A 69 -2.03 -10.34 10.22
C LYS A 69 -0.63 -10.54 9.65
N GLU A 70 -0.36 -11.69 9.05
CA GLU A 70 0.93 -11.96 8.42
C GLU A 70 1.19 -11.02 7.24
N VAL A 71 0.15 -10.76 6.43
CA VAL A 71 0.25 -9.83 5.30
C VAL A 71 0.40 -8.39 5.78
N GLU A 72 -0.28 -8.00 6.86
CA GLU A 72 -0.13 -6.70 7.50
C GLU A 72 1.31 -6.47 7.97
N GLU A 73 1.88 -7.40 8.73
CA GLU A 73 3.25 -7.31 9.24
C GLU A 73 4.26 -7.16 8.10
N ARG A 74 4.12 -7.97 7.04
CA ARG A 74 4.97 -7.90 5.84
C ARG A 74 4.82 -6.57 5.11
N ALA A 75 3.59 -6.11 4.90
CA ALA A 75 3.33 -4.87 4.19
C ALA A 75 3.85 -3.65 4.96
N LEU A 76 3.64 -3.60 6.28
CA LEU A 76 4.18 -2.56 7.15
C LEU A 76 5.71 -2.55 7.15
N ALA A 77 6.35 -3.72 7.15
CA ALA A 77 7.81 -3.81 7.04
C ALA A 77 8.32 -3.20 5.73
N GLN A 78 7.68 -3.51 4.59
CA GLN A 78 8.07 -2.94 3.29
C GLN A 78 7.82 -1.43 3.20
N VAL A 79 6.69 -0.95 3.73
CA VAL A 79 6.42 0.50 3.79
C VAL A 79 7.47 1.21 4.64
N ARG A 80 7.81 0.67 5.82
CA ARG A 80 8.84 1.26 6.70
C ARG A 80 10.21 1.29 6.03
N GLU A 81 10.59 0.20 5.36
CA GLU A 81 11.87 0.12 4.65
C GLU A 81 11.95 1.14 3.51
N TYR A 82 10.88 1.24 2.71
CA TYR A 82 10.75 2.26 1.68
C TYR A 82 10.88 3.68 2.27
N GLN A 83 10.19 3.95 3.38
CA GLN A 83 10.21 5.26 4.02
C GLN A 83 11.59 5.62 4.58
N LYS A 84 12.31 4.67 5.19
CA LYS A 84 13.68 4.90 5.67
C LYS A 84 14.61 5.32 4.54
N LYS A 85 14.54 4.63 3.40
CA LYS A 85 15.32 4.97 2.19
C LYS A 85 14.97 6.34 1.65
N ARG A 86 13.66 6.61 1.47
CA ARG A 86 13.16 7.89 0.93
C ARG A 86 13.54 9.07 1.81
N LEU A 87 13.43 8.92 3.13
CA LEU A 87 13.66 9.99 4.11
C LEU A 87 15.11 10.09 4.58
N GLY A 88 16.00 9.18 4.15
CA GLY A 88 17.41 9.18 4.54
C GLY A 88 17.66 8.87 6.03
N ILE A 89 16.78 8.10 6.66
CA ILE A 89 16.85 7.75 8.10
C ILE A 89 17.49 6.36 8.28
N ALA A 90 18.58 6.11 7.57
CA ALA A 90 19.31 4.83 7.62
C ALA A 90 20.28 4.79 8.81
#